data_AF-A0A3M1H493-F1
#
_entry.id   AF-A0A3M1H493-F1
#
_cell.length_a   1.000
_cell.length_b   1.000
_cell.length_c   1.000
_cell.angle_alpha   90.00
_cell.angle_beta   90.00
_cell.angle_gamma   90.00
#
_symmetry.space_group_name_H-M   'P 1'
#
loop_
_entity.id
_entity.type
_entity.pdbx_description
1 polymer ?
#
loop_
_entity_poly.entity_id
_entity_poly.type
_entity_poly.pdbx_seq_one_letter_code
_entity_poly.pdbx_strand_id
1 'polypeptide(L)'
;MKVWIDRDSCDSNLSACLSCFGELVLRGKTDRGCILDWEDDGTEDVTVYMRSEGEEHGPYVIPADQRELVAYEGWDKFVDFIPSFRRNEGVDRTEK
;
A
#
# COMPACT_ATOMS: atom_id res chain seq x y z
N MET A 1 4.04 3.44 14.11
CA MET A 1 3.70 4.37 13.00
C MET A 1 2.35 3.99 12.39
N LYS A 2 1.52 4.95 11.98
CA LYS A 2 0.29 4.74 11.20
C LYS A 2 0.40 5.38 9.82
N VAL A 3 -0.18 4.75 8.82
CA VAL A 3 -0.24 5.26 7.44
C VAL A 3 -1.63 5.10 6.86
N TRP A 4 -2.07 6.12 6.11
CA TRP A 4 -3.29 6.10 5.32
C TRP A 4 -2.97 6.07 3.82
N ILE A 5 -3.46 5.04 3.15
CA ILE A 5 -3.27 4.82 1.71
C ILE A 5 -4.62 4.91 1.02
N ASP A 6 -4.73 5.69 -0.04
CA ASP A 6 -5.88 5.70 -0.93
C ASP A 6 -5.52 5.06 -2.26
N ARG A 7 -5.81 3.77 -2.38
CA ARG A 7 -5.56 3.00 -3.59
C ARG A 7 -6.36 3.53 -4.78
N ASP A 8 -7.52 4.15 -4.54
CA ASP A 8 -8.37 4.68 -5.60
C ASP A 8 -7.78 5.89 -6.34
N SER A 9 -6.84 6.59 -5.70
CA SER A 9 -6.10 7.70 -6.30
C SER A 9 -4.95 7.26 -7.23
N CYS A 10 -4.68 5.95 -7.33
CA CYS A 10 -3.62 5.39 -8.14
C CYS A 10 -4.17 4.39 -9.15
N ASP A 11 -3.51 4.26 -10.30
CA ASP A 11 -3.88 3.33 -11.37
C ASP A 11 -2.75 2.33 -11.69
N SER A 12 -1.69 2.31 -10.87
CA SER A 12 -0.57 1.38 -11.02
C SER A 12 -0.97 -0.08 -10.75
N ASN A 13 -0.23 -1.03 -11.32
CA ASN A 13 -0.46 -2.45 -11.12
C ASN A 13 -0.01 -2.94 -9.72
N LEU A 14 -0.31 -4.21 -9.42
CA LEU A 14 0.03 -4.83 -8.13
C LEU A 14 1.53 -4.77 -7.85
N SER A 15 2.38 -5.14 -8.81
CA SER A 15 3.83 -5.16 -8.62
C SER A 15 4.41 -3.79 -8.23
N ALA A 16 3.90 -2.71 -8.84
CA ALA A 16 4.27 -1.36 -8.47
C ALA A 16 3.79 -0.99 -7.07
N CYS A 17 2.57 -1.39 -6.70
CA CYS A 17 2.03 -1.17 -5.36
C CYS A 17 2.85 -1.92 -4.29
N LEU A 18 3.18 -3.19 -4.51
CA LEU A 18 4.05 -3.98 -3.64
C LEU A 18 5.40 -3.30 -3.43
N SER A 19 6.01 -2.81 -4.52
CA SER A 19 7.31 -2.13 -4.46
C SER A 19 7.25 -0.82 -3.67
N CYS A 20 6.23 0.01 -3.92
CA CYS A 20 6.03 1.28 -3.21
C CYS A 20 5.76 1.05 -1.73
N PHE A 21 4.95 0.04 -1.40
CA PHE A 21 4.63 -0.32 -0.04
C PHE A 21 5.84 -0.89 0.71
N GLY A 22 6.63 -1.76 0.08
CA GLY A 22 7.86 -2.27 0.70
C GLY A 22 8.85 -1.15 1.02
N GLU A 23 8.99 -0.16 0.13
CA GLU A 23 9.79 1.04 0.42
C GLU A 23 9.24 1.83 1.62
N LEU A 24 7.92 2.02 1.69
CA LEU A 24 7.26 2.69 2.81
C LEU A 24 7.54 1.97 4.14
N VAL A 25 7.36 0.64 4.20
CA VAL A 25 7.53 -0.13 5.44
C VAL A 25 8.99 -0.14 5.91
N LEU A 26 9.96 -0.15 4.99
CA LEU A 26 11.38 -0.13 5.33
C LEU A 26 11.87 1.26 5.73
N ARG A 27 11.39 2.32 5.07
CA ARG A 27 11.93 3.69 5.20
C ARG A 27 11.02 4.63 6.01
N GLY A 28 9.79 4.22 6.29
CA GLY A 28 8.78 5.02 6.98
C GLY A 28 8.20 6.19 6.18
N LYS A 29 8.66 6.41 4.94
CA LYS A 29 8.18 7.48 4.06
C LYS A 29 8.43 7.17 2.58
N THR A 30 7.51 7.58 1.72
CA THR A 30 7.70 7.59 0.26
C THR A 30 6.80 8.68 -0.34
N ASP A 31 7.28 9.36 -1.38
CA ASP A 31 6.58 10.48 -2.02
C ASP A 31 5.51 10.02 -3.03
N ARG A 32 4.72 9.00 -2.68
CA ARG A 32 3.68 8.46 -3.56
C ARG A 32 2.38 9.19 -3.33
N GLY A 33 1.75 9.65 -4.41
CA GLY A 33 0.48 10.38 -4.34
C GLY A 33 -0.68 9.60 -3.71
N CYS A 34 -0.60 8.27 -3.65
CA CYS A 34 -1.60 7.44 -2.98
C CYS A 34 -1.38 7.25 -1.48
N ILE A 35 -0.25 7.70 -0.93
CA ILE A 35 -0.02 7.73 0.51
C ILE A 35 -0.42 9.11 0.97
N LEU A 36 -1.61 9.20 1.57
CA LEU A 36 -2.27 10.46 1.87
C LEU A 36 -1.67 11.12 3.10
N ASP A 37 -1.38 10.32 4.12
CA ASP A 37 -0.94 10.81 5.42
C ASP A 37 -0.17 9.73 6.19
N TRP A 38 0.64 10.16 7.16
CA TRP A 38 1.33 9.28 8.09
C TRP A 38 1.48 9.97 9.46
N GLU A 39 1.32 9.19 10.52
CA GLU A 39 1.44 9.63 11.91
C GLU A 39 2.44 8.74 12.63
N ASP A 40 3.41 9.34 13.31
CA ASP A 40 4.25 8.60 14.24
C ASP A 40 3.57 8.50 15.61
N ASP A 41 3.07 7.32 15.95
CA ASP A 41 2.44 7.03 17.24
C ASP A 41 3.42 6.50 18.29
N GLY A 42 4.74 6.60 18.04
CA GLY A 42 5.79 6.15 18.95
C GLY A 42 5.97 4.63 19.07
N THR A 43 5.22 3.85 18.28
CA THR A 43 5.36 2.38 18.20
C THR A 43 6.29 1.95 17.08
N GLU A 44 7.01 0.84 17.30
CA GLU A 44 7.86 0.19 16.29
C GLU A 44 7.06 -0.58 15.24
N ASP A 45 5.75 -0.73 15.41
CA ASP A 45 4.88 -1.39 14.45
C ASP A 45 4.43 -0.42 13.34
N VAL A 46 4.01 -0.94 12.19
CA VAL A 46 3.34 -0.13 11.15
C VAL A 46 1.89 -0.54 11.09
N THR A 47 0.99 0.39 11.37
CA THR A 47 -0.45 0.20 11.18
C THR A 47 -0.87 0.85 9.87
N VAL A 48 -1.49 0.07 8.99
CA VAL A 48 -1.92 0.54 7.66
C VAL A 48 -3.44 0.57 7.58
N TYR A 49 -3.94 1.72 7.14
CA TYR A 49 -5.33 1.94 6.73
C TYR A 49 -5.33 2.13 5.22
N MET A 50 -6.13 1.36 4.50
CA MET A 50 -6.18 1.43 3.04
C MET A 50 -7.61 1.60 2.54
N ARG A 51 -7.87 2.66 1.78
CA ARG A 51 -9.10 2.76 0.99
C ARG A 51 -8.87 2.14 -0.37
N SER A 52 -9.77 1.26 -0.81
CA SER A 52 -9.77 0.67 -2.14
C SER A 52 -11.18 0.36 -2.57
N GLU A 53 -11.51 0.69 -3.83
CA GLU A 53 -12.82 0.38 -4.44
C GLU A 53 -13.99 1.04 -3.68
N GLY A 54 -13.73 2.22 -3.10
CA GLY A 54 -14.69 2.93 -2.26
C GLY A 54 -14.88 2.34 -0.87
N GLU A 55 -14.16 1.27 -0.50
CA GLU A 55 -14.23 0.62 0.81
C GLU A 55 -12.96 0.89 1.63
N GLU A 56 -13.11 0.96 2.96
CA GLU A 56 -11.99 1.09 3.89
C GLU A 56 -11.57 -0.30 4.40
N HIS A 57 -10.27 -0.55 4.36
CA HIS A 57 -9.64 -1.79 4.79
C HIS A 57 -8.60 -1.53 5.89
N GLY A 58 -8.46 -2.51 6.78
CA GLY A 58 -7.59 -2.44 7.95
C GLY A 58 -8.37 -2.14 9.24
N PRO A 59 -7.68 -1.75 10.33
CA PRO A 59 -6.22 -1.59 10.44
C PRO A 59 -5.45 -2.89 10.26
N TYR A 60 -4.41 -2.88 9.42
CA TYR A 60 -3.44 -3.97 9.32
C TYR A 60 -2.19 -3.61 10.10
N VAL A 61 -1.91 -4.37 11.15
CA VAL A 61 -0.72 -4.16 11.98
C VAL A 61 0.40 -5.06 11.46
N ILE A 62 1.50 -4.42 11.06
CA ILE A 62 2.75 -5.08 10.68
C ILE A 62 3.72 -4.93 11.84
N PRO A 63 3.99 -6.01 12.57
CA PRO A 63 4.97 -6.02 13.65
C PRO A 63 6.36 -5.59 13.15
N ALA A 64 7.13 -4.93 14.01
CA ALA A 64 8.49 -4.47 13.69
C ALA A 64 9.39 -5.60 13.13
N ASP A 65 9.30 -6.81 13.69
CA ASP A 65 10.08 -7.99 13.29
C ASP A 65 9.62 -8.59 11.95
N GLN A 66 8.43 -8.24 11.47
CA GLN A 66 7.89 -8.70 10.19
C GLN A 66 8.00 -7.67 9.06
N ARG A 67 8.44 -6.44 9.36
CA ARG A 67 8.56 -5.35 8.37
C ARG A 67 9.37 -5.75 7.15
N GLU A 68 10.53 -6.37 7.36
CA GLU A 68 11.41 -6.79 6.27
C GLU A 68 10.77 -7.90 5.43
N LEU A 69 10.12 -8.87 6.09
CA LEU A 69 9.41 -9.94 5.41
C LEU A 69 8.28 -9.39 4.53
N VAL A 70 7.41 -8.54 5.09
CA VAL A 70 6.31 -7.91 4.36
C VAL A 70 6.81 -7.07 3.18
N ALA A 71 7.92 -6.36 3.36
CA ALA A 71 8.49 -5.52 2.32
C ALA A 71 9.00 -6.30 1.10
N TYR A 72 9.51 -7.52 1.29
CA TYR A 72 10.04 -8.36 0.20
C TYR A 72 9.06 -9.40 -0.33
N GLU A 73 8.24 -10.00 0.54
CA GLU A 73 7.24 -11.02 0.16
C GLU A 73 5.99 -10.41 -0.48
N GLY A 74 5.70 -9.14 -0.17
CA GLY A 74 4.50 -8.43 -0.61
C GLY A 74 3.41 -8.40 0.46
N TRP A 75 2.76 -7.25 0.63
CA TRP A 75 1.72 -7.04 1.63
C TRP A 75 0.42 -7.79 1.32
N ASP A 76 0.18 -8.18 0.07
CA ASP A 76 -1.00 -8.91 -0.38
C ASP A 76 -1.18 -10.26 0.33
N LYS A 77 -0.10 -10.80 0.91
CA LYS A 77 -0.13 -12.04 1.70
C LYS A 77 -0.56 -11.84 3.15
N PHE A 78 -0.63 -10.59 3.61
CA PHE A 78 -0.84 -10.20 5.01
C PHE A 78 -2.16 -9.46 5.24
N VAL A 79 -2.99 -9.39 4.19
CA VAL A 79 -4.29 -8.73 4.19
C VAL A 79 -5.37 -9.71 3.71
N ASP A 80 -6.61 -9.46 4.13
CA ASP A 80 -7.74 -10.29 3.73
C ASP A 80 -8.39 -9.86 2.40
N PHE A 81 -7.81 -8.87 1.72
CA PHE A 81 -8.32 -8.35 0.45
C PHE A 81 -7.17 -8.04 -0.52
N ILE A 82 -7.39 -8.30 -1.79
CA ILE A 82 -6.47 -7.90 -2.86
C ILE A 82 -7.25 -6.94 -3.78
N PRO A 83 -6.90 -5.64 -3.80
CA PRO A 83 -7.54 -4.68 -4.70
C PRO A 83 -7.59 -5.15 -6.14
N SER A 84 -8.59 -4.69 -6.90
CA SER A 84 -8.55 -4.81 -8.35
C SER A 84 -7.41 -3.96 -8.95
N PHE A 85 -6.23 -4.56 -9.19
CA PHE A 85 -5.07 -3.86 -9.76
C PHE A 85 -5.11 -3.70 -11.29
N ARG A 86 -6.02 -4.39 -11.98
CA ARG A 86 -6.20 -4.30 -13.43
C ARG A 86 -7.25 -3.27 -13.84
N ARG A 87 -7.21 -2.05 -13.28
CA ARG A 87 -8.13 -0.98 -13.72
C ARG A 87 -7.81 -0.48 -15.14
N ASN A 88 -6.54 -0.55 -15.56
CA ASN A 88 -6.05 -0.07 -16.86
C ASN A 88 -5.03 -1.01 -17.56
N GLU A 89 -4.94 -2.28 -17.17
CA GLU A 89 -4.11 -3.24 -17.92
C GLU A 89 -4.84 -3.67 -19.20
N GLY A 90 -4.33 -3.25 -20.35
CA GLY A 90 -4.91 -3.57 -21.67
C GLY A 90 -5.78 -2.47 -22.29
N VAL A 91 -5.88 -1.28 -21.68
CA VAL A 91 -6.32 -0.10 -22.45
C VAL A 91 -5.23 0.26 -23.45
N ASP A 92 -5.57 0.09 -24.71
CA ASP A 92 -4.75 0.52 -25.84
C ASP A 92 -4.50 2.04 -25.70
N ARG A 93 -3.29 2.43 -25.32
CA ARG A 93 -2.89 3.85 -25.15
C ARG A 93 -2.69 4.55 -26.50
N THR A 94 -3.45 4.14 -27.51
CA THR A 94 -3.28 4.51 -28.91
C THR A 94 -4.37 5.48 -29.38
N GLU A 95 -4.82 6.35 -28.49
CA GLU A 95 -5.57 7.55 -28.91
C GLU A 95 -4.89 8.79 -28.35
N LYS A 96 -4.19 9.49 -29.24
CA LYS A 96 -3.53 10.78 -29.04
C LYS A 96 -4.11 11.77 -30.04
#